data_AF-A0A6P0T1D0-F1
#
_entry.id   AF-A0A6P0T1D0-F1
#
_cell.length_a   1.000
_cell.length_b   1.000
_cell.length_c   1.000
_cell.angle_alpha   90.00
_cell.angle_beta   90.00
_cell.angle_gamma   90.00
#
_symmetry.space_group_name_H-M   'P 1'
#
loop_
_entity.id
_entity.type
_entity.pdbx_description
1 polymer ?
#
loop_
_entity_poly.entity_id
_entity_poly.type
_entity_poly.pdbx_seq_one_letter_code
_entity_poly.pdbx_strand_id
1 'polypeptide(L)' 'DQPFWGERVHALGVGSKPIPQKTLTAEKLATAIREVTTNQTIRQNAEALGKQIRDEDGIANAIAIIESRLG' A
#
# COMPACT_ATOMS: atom_id res chain seq x y z
N ASP A 1 10.98 5.91 -0.80
CA ASP A 1 10.95 6.36 -2.21
C ASP A 1 10.17 5.33 -3.04
N GLN A 2 10.15 5.44 -4.37
CA GLN A 2 9.23 4.67 -5.23
C GLN A 2 9.37 3.14 -5.14
N PRO A 3 10.59 2.54 -5.10
CA PRO A 3 10.74 1.08 -4.95
C PRO A 3 10.21 0.56 -3.61
N PHE A 4 10.52 1.26 -2.52
CA PHE A 4 10.06 0.88 -1.18
C PHE A 4 8.53 0.84 -1.11
N TRP A 5 7.86 1.89 -1.58
CA TRP A 5 6.39 1.96 -1.50
C TRP A 5 5.71 0.96 -2.42
N GLY A 6 6.30 0.67 -3.59
CA GLY A 6 5.81 -0.39 -4.47
C GLY A 6 5.84 -1.75 -3.78
N GLU A 7 6.98 -2.14 -3.18
CA GLU A 7 7.10 -3.40 -2.45
C GLU A 7 6.17 -3.44 -1.24
N ARG A 8 6.01 -2.33 -0.51
CA ARG A 8 5.11 -2.27 0.65
C ARG A 8 3.66 -2.52 0.25
N VAL A 9 3.18 -1.87 -0.81
CA VAL A 9 1.82 -2.06 -1.36
C VAL A 9 1.60 -3.50 -1.82
N HIS A 10 2.58 -4.10 -2.49
CA HIS A 10 2.52 -5.49 -2.92
C HIS A 10 2.51 -6.46 -1.74
N ALA A 11 3.39 -6.26 -0.75
CA ALA A 11 3.48 -7.09 0.45
C ALA A 11 2.21 -7.04 1.31
N LEU A 12 1.47 -5.93 1.27
CA LEU A 12 0.15 -5.79 1.91
C LEU A 12 -0.97 -6.43 1.07
N GLY A 13 -0.68 -6.94 -0.12
CA GLY A 13 -1.66 -7.55 -1.02
C GLY A 13 -2.66 -6.55 -1.61
N VAL A 14 -2.31 -5.26 -1.64
CA VAL A 14 -3.19 -4.17 -2.12
C VAL A 14 -2.69 -3.57 -3.45
N GLY A 15 -1.78 -4.26 -4.13
CA GLY A 15 -1.35 -3.93 -5.49
C GLY A 15 -0.56 -5.06 -6.15
N SER A 16 -0.29 -4.88 -7.44
CA SER A 16 0.51 -5.81 -8.23
C SER A 16 1.96 -5.84 -7.77
N LYS A 17 2.70 -6.86 -8.22
CA LYS A 17 4.15 -6.89 -8.05
C LYS A 17 4.79 -5.62 -8.68
N PRO A 18 5.75 -4.96 -8.01
CA PRO A 18 6.42 -3.80 -8.58
C PRO A 18 7.16 -4.16 -9.86
N ILE A 19 7.13 -3.26 -10.84
CA ILE A 19 7.87 -3.41 -12.10
C ILE A 19 9.13 -2.55 -12.01
N PRO A 20 10.34 -3.14 -11.99
CA PRO A 20 11.57 -2.37 -12.03
C PRO A 20 11.62 -1.51 -13.30
N GLN A 21 11.94 -0.22 -13.17
CA GLN A 21 11.96 0.76 -14.27
C GLN A 21 12.74 0.26 -15.49
N LYS A 22 13.90 -0.37 -15.28
CA LYS A 22 14.76 -0.92 -16.33
C LYS A 22 14.09 -1.99 -17.20
N THR A 23 12.99 -2.57 -16.72
CA THR A 23 12.27 -3.66 -17.39
C THR A 23 10.82 -3.29 -17.71
N LEU A 24 10.43 -2.04 -17.47
CA LEU A 24 9.08 -1.54 -17.70
C LEU A 24 8.78 -1.51 -19.20
N THR A 25 7.64 -2.10 -19.58
CA THR A 25 7.10 -2.03 -20.94
C THR A 25 5.60 -1.75 -20.86
N ALA A 26 5.00 -1.32 -21.97
CA ALA A 26 3.56 -1.06 -22.05
C ALA A 26 2.74 -2.32 -21.72
N GLU A 27 3.19 -3.49 -22.15
CA GLU A 27 2.51 -4.77 -21.94
C GLU A 27 2.55 -5.19 -20.46
N LYS A 28 3.70 -5.01 -19.80
CA LYS A 28 3.84 -5.28 -18.37
C LYS A 28 2.98 -4.33 -17.54
N LEU A 29 2.99 -3.05 -17.89
CA LEU A 29 2.15 -2.06 -17.22
C LEU A 29 0.67 -2.37 -17.40
N ALA A 30 0.23 -2.66 -18.63
CA ALA A 30 -1.16 -3.01 -18.91
C ALA A 30 -1.60 -4.28 -18.17
N THR A 31 -0.70 -5.26 -18.04
CA THR A 31 -0.96 -6.50 -17.29
C THR A 31 -1.12 -6.22 -15.79
N ALA A 32 -0.22 -5.42 -15.20
CA ALA A 32 -0.33 -5.02 -13.80
C ALA A 32 -1.62 -4.21 -13.53
N ILE A 33 -1.99 -3.29 -14.41
CA ILE A 33 -3.26 -2.53 -14.31
C ILE A 33 -4.46 -3.47 -14.36
N ARG A 34 -4.49 -4.43 -15.30
CA ARG A 34 -5.57 -5.44 -15.36
C ARG A 34 -5.63 -6.27 -14.09
N GLU A 35 -4.49 -6.71 -13.57
CA GLU A 35 -4.42 -7.48 -12.33
C GLU A 35 -5.07 -6.71 -11.17
N VAL A 36 -4.62 -5.48 -10.90
CA VAL A 36 -5.13 -4.71 -9.75
C VAL A 36 -6.61 -4.31 -9.88
N THR A 37 -7.12 -4.18 -11.11
CA THR A 37 -8.51 -3.76 -11.36
C THR A 37 -9.49 -4.94 -11.44
N THR A 38 -9.02 -6.16 -11.70
CA THR A 38 -9.88 -7.34 -11.87
C THR A 38 -9.74 -8.37 -10.76
N ASN A 39 -8.65 -8.33 -9.99
CA ASN A 39 -8.44 -9.23 -8.87
C ASN A 39 -9.28 -8.80 -7.66
N GLN A 40 -10.31 -9.58 -7.34
CA GLN A 40 -11.22 -9.30 -6.22
C GLN A 40 -10.50 -9.30 -4.86
N THR A 41 -9.50 -10.16 -4.67
CA THR A 41 -8.72 -10.22 -3.43
C THR A 41 -7.94 -8.94 -3.20
N ILE A 42 -7.29 -8.40 -4.24
CA ILE A 42 -6.58 -7.11 -4.15
C ILE A 42 -7.55 -6.00 -3.75
N ARG A 43 -8.74 -5.96 -4.37
CA ARG A 43 -9.76 -4.96 -4.06
C ARG A 43 -10.25 -5.06 -2.62
N GLN A 44 -10.57 -6.27 -2.15
CA GLN A 44 -11.03 -6.51 -0.77
C GLN A 44 -9.97 -6.13 0.26
N ASN A 45 -8.71 -6.47 0.02
CA ASN A 45 -7.60 -6.09 0.89
C ASN A 45 -7.43 -4.56 0.94
N ALA A 46 -7.54 -3.89 -0.21
CA ALA A 46 -7.45 -2.43 -0.29
C ALA A 46 -8.60 -1.74 0.46
N GLU A 47 -9.83 -2.27 0.34
CA GLU A 47 -10.99 -1.78 1.09
C GLU A 47 -10.80 -1.95 2.61
N ALA A 48 -10.37 -3.13 3.05
CA ALA A 48 -10.12 -3.44 4.45
C ALA A 48 -8.99 -2.57 5.05
N LEU A 49 -7.87 -2.45 4.35
CA LEU A 49 -6.75 -1.59 4.75
C LEU A 49 -7.18 -0.12 4.82
N GLY A 50 -7.92 0.35 3.80
CA GLY A 50 -8.45 1.71 3.78
C GLY A 50 -9.39 1.99 4.94
N LYS A 51 -10.19 1.00 5.39
CA LYS A 51 -11.02 1.12 6.58
C LYS A 51 -10.17 1.28 7.84
N GLN A 52 -9.15 0.44 8.02
CA GLN A 52 -8.25 0.52 9.17
C GLN A 52 -7.56 1.89 9.26
N ILE A 53 -7.07 2.42 8.13
CA ILE A 53 -6.42 3.74 8.08
C ILE A 53 -7.40 4.86 8.49
N ARG A 54 -8.67 4.79 8.08
CA ARG A 54 -9.68 5.80 8.44
C ARG A 54 -10.11 5.70 9.90
N ASP A 55 -10.11 4.50 10.45
CA ASP A 55 -10.47 4.24 11.85
C ASP A 55 -9.31 4.55 12.82
N GLU A 56 -8.10 4.75 12.31
CA GLU A 56 -6.92 5.06 13.12
C GLU A 56 -6.96 6.50 13.64
N ASP A 57 -6.94 6.66 14.98
CA ASP A 57 -6.67 7.96 15.61
C ASP A 57 -5.15 8.20 15.69
N GLY A 58 -4.57 8.51 14.53
CA GLY A 58 -3.12 8.71 14.42
C GLY A 58 -2.60 9.89 15.24
N ILE A 59 -3.45 10.90 15.50
CA ILE A 59 -3.05 12.09 16.26
C ILE A 59 -2.93 11.73 17.74
N ALA A 60 -3.95 11.07 18.32
CA ALA A 60 -3.89 10.63 19.71
C ALA A 60 -2.69 9.69 19.95
N ASN A 61 -2.46 8.74 19.03
CA ASN A 61 -1.32 7.83 19.11
C ASN A 61 0.02 8.58 19.07
N ALA A 62 0.15 9.59 18.19
CA ALA A 62 1.37 10.39 18.10
C ALA A 62 1.63 11.19 19.38
N ILE A 63 0.60 11.81 19.97
CA ILE A 63 0.70 12.53 21.25
C ILE A 63 1.20 11.59 22.34
N ALA A 64 0.55 10.43 22.51
CA ALA A 64 0.93 9.46 23.55
C ALA A 64 2.39 8.99 23.40
N ILE A 65 2.86 8.78 22.17
CA ILE A 65 4.26 8.40 21.91
C ILE A 65 5.22 9.52 22.31
N ILE A 66 4.92 10.77 21.93
CA ILE A 66 5.78 11.92 22.23
C ILE A 66 5.87 12.13 23.75
N GLU A 67 4.74 12.09 24.45
CA GLU A 67 4.69 12.21 25.92
C GLU A 67 5.53 11.11 26.59
N SER A 68 5.45 9.86 26.12
CA SER A 68 6.24 8.73 26.64
C SER A 68 7.75 8.83 26.42
N ARG A 69 8.22 9.79 25.62
CA ARG A 69 9.64 10.00 25.30
C ARG A 69 10.20 11.28 25.94
N LEU A 70 9.32 12.15 26.44
CA LEU A 70 9.68 13.42 27.08
C LEU A 70 9.56 13.38 28.61
N GLY A 71 8.86 12.38 29.16
CA GLY A 71 8.92 12.01 30.58
C GLY A 71 10.05 11.02 30.86
#